data_AF-A0ABD0RAY9-F1
#
_entry.id   AF-A0ABD0RAY9-F1
#
_cell.length_a   1.000
_cell.length_b   1.000
_cell.length_c   1.000
_cell.angle_alpha   90.00
_cell.angle_beta   90.00
_cell.angle_gamma   90.00
#
_symmetry.space_group_name_H-M   'P 1'
#
loop_
_entity.id
_entity.type
_entity.pdbx_description
1 polymer ?
#
loop_
_entity_poly.entity_id
_entity_poly.type
_entity_poly.pdbx_seq_one_letter_code
_entity_poly.pdbx_strand_id
1 'polypeptide(L)' 'IRFGRIPQSEKQRLKAEQDVSGKEEHKSQQPDTKSLARQMHEAYLKHFHMNKAKARVFLMGKTSTP' A
#
# COMPACT_ATOMS: atom_id res chain seq x y z
N ILE A 1 12.17 31.73 -5.94
CA ILE A 1 11.72 30.34 -5.69
C ILE A 1 12.35 29.45 -6.75
N ARG A 2 12.94 28.30 -6.38
CA ARG A 2 13.46 27.35 -7.38
C ARG A 2 12.32 26.43 -7.81
N PHE A 3 11.98 26.44 -9.08
CA PHE A 3 10.96 25.56 -9.64
C PHE A 3 11.27 24.08 -9.34
N GLY A 4 10.23 23.31 -9.02
CA GLY A 4 10.34 21.88 -8.70
C GLY A 4 10.86 21.55 -7.29
N ARG A 5 11.30 22.53 -6.49
CA ARG A 5 11.60 22.33 -5.06
C ARG A 5 10.45 22.82 -4.20
N ILE A 6 9.90 21.91 -3.40
CA ILE A 6 8.88 22.25 -2.42
C ILE A 6 9.45 23.23 -1.37
N PRO A 7 8.75 24.33 -1.07
CA PRO A 7 9.10 25.22 0.04
C PRO A 7 9.13 24.46 1.38
N GLN A 8 10.02 24.87 2.29
CA GLN A 8 10.17 24.19 3.59
C GLN A 8 8.90 24.29 4.45
N SER A 9 8.17 25.41 4.38
CA SER A 9 6.89 25.59 5.06
C SER A 9 5.85 24.57 4.60
N GLU A 10 5.74 24.36 3.30
CA GLU A 10 4.79 23.40 2.72
C GLU A 10 5.19 21.96 3.06
N LYS A 11 6.49 21.64 3.00
CA LYS A 11 7.02 20.33 3.42
C LYS A 11 6.73 20.03 4.88
N GLN A 12 6.88 21.01 5.78
CA GLN A 12 6.58 20.84 7.20
C GLN A 12 5.08 20.66 7.46
N ARG A 13 4.23 21.42 6.76
CA ARG A 13 2.77 21.25 6.83
C ARG A 13 2.35 19.85 6.40
N LEU A 14 2.83 19.37 5.26
CA LEU A 14 2.54 18.02 4.78
C LEU A 14 2.99 16.93 5.76
N LYS A 15 4.15 17.11 6.39
CA LYS A 15 4.62 16.17 7.43
C LYS A 15 3.72 16.17 8.67
N ALA A 16 3.31 17.34 9.15
CA ALA A 16 2.42 17.46 10.28
C ALA A 16 1.03 16.85 10.00
N GLU A 17 0.48 17.09 8.81
CA GLU A 17 -0.78 16.47 8.37
C GLU A 17 -0.66 14.93 8.28
N GLN A 18 0.49 14.41 7.83
CA GLN A 18 0.75 12.97 7.80
C GLN A 18 0.86 12.35 9.21
N ASP A 19 1.52 13.05 10.14
CA ASP A 19 1.65 12.60 11.54
C ASP A 19 0.32 12.67 12.30
N VAL A 20 -0.54 13.64 12.01
CA VAL A 20 -1.89 13.74 12.59
C VAL A 20 -2.80 12.66 12.01
N SER A 21 -2.76 12.45 10.70
CA SER A 21 -3.49 11.36 10.05
C SER A 21 -3.05 9.98 10.55
N GLY A 22 -1.75 9.78 10.83
CA GLY A 22 -1.24 8.54 11.42
C GLY A 22 -1.66 8.35 12.88
N LYS A 23 -1.82 9.43 13.66
CA LYS A 23 -2.20 9.35 15.09
C LYS A 23 -3.70 9.21 15.31
N GLU A 24 -4.54 9.75 14.42
CA GLU A 24 -6.00 9.60 14.50
C GLU A 24 -6.49 8.21 14.10
N GLU A 25 -5.79 7.48 13.21
CA GLU A 25 -6.14 6.10 12.86
C GLU A 25 -5.89 5.08 14.01
N HIS A 26 -5.11 5.44 15.03
CA HIS A 26 -4.73 4.52 16.12
C HIS A 26 -5.55 4.64 17.41
N LYS A 27 -6.53 5.56 17.47
CA LYS A 27 -7.37 5.78 18.65
C LYS A 27 -8.80 5.25 18.50
N SER A 28 -8.94 3.99 18.09
CA SER A 28 -10.05 3.17 18.60
C SER A 28 -9.72 1.69 18.41
N GLN A 29 -9.99 0.90 19.45
CA GLN A 29 -9.89 -0.56 19.44
C GLN A 29 -10.96 -1.19 18.54
N GLN A 30 -10.95 -0.86 17.25
CA GLN A 30 -11.48 -1.77 16.24
C GLN A 30 -10.47 -2.93 16.15
N PRO A 31 -10.90 -4.21 16.06
CA PRO A 31 -9.98 -5.25 15.62
C PRO A 31 -9.37 -4.74 14.31
N ASP A 32 -8.04 -4.67 14.24
CA ASP A 32 -7.36 -4.05 13.10
C ASP A 32 -7.59 -4.91 11.85
N THR A 33 -8.75 -4.70 11.21
CA THR A 33 -9.22 -5.42 10.04
C THR A 33 -8.28 -5.18 8.87
N LYS A 34 -7.60 -4.02 8.84
CA LYS A 34 -6.51 -3.74 7.88
C LYS A 34 -5.33 -4.67 8.13
N SER A 35 -4.90 -4.87 9.37
CA SER A 35 -3.85 -5.83 9.72
C SER A 35 -4.25 -7.27 9.42
N LEU A 36 -5.47 -7.68 9.79
CA LEU A 36 -5.98 -9.01 9.46
C LEU A 36 -6.02 -9.25 7.94
N ALA A 37 -6.52 -8.28 7.17
CA ALA A 37 -6.54 -8.37 5.71
C ALA A 37 -5.12 -8.49 5.11
N ARG A 38 -4.13 -7.77 5.68
CA ARG A 38 -2.73 -7.88 5.28
C ARG A 38 -2.18 -9.27 5.58
N GLN A 39 -2.39 -9.80 6.78
CA GLN A 39 -1.94 -11.14 7.17
C GLN A 39 -2.54 -12.23 6.28
N MET A 40 -3.85 -12.15 5.98
CA MET A 40 -4.52 -13.08 5.07
C MET A 40 -3.97 -12.98 3.64
N HIS A 41 -3.72 -11.77 3.16
CA HIS A 41 -3.16 -11.55 1.83
C HIS A 41 -1.73 -12.11 1.70
N GLU A 42 -0.89 -11.87 2.70
CA GLU A 42 0.49 -12.39 2.74
C GLU A 42 0.52 -13.92 2.79
N ALA A 43 -0.31 -14.52 3.65
CA ALA A 43 -0.46 -15.98 3.70
C ALA A 43 -0.93 -16.54 2.35
N TYR A 44 -1.90 -15.89 1.70
CA TYR A 44 -2.36 -16.28 0.36
C TYR A 44 -1.21 -16.26 -0.66
N LEU A 45 -0.42 -15.19 -0.70
CA LEU A 45 0.71 -15.11 -1.64
C LEU A 45 1.80 -16.15 -1.36
N LYS A 46 2.04 -16.48 -0.08
CA LYS A 46 3.05 -17.46 0.32
C LYS A 46 2.66 -18.90 -0.02
N HIS A 47 1.39 -19.26 0.18
CA HIS A 47 0.94 -20.65 0.04
C HIS A 47 0.42 -20.98 -1.36
N PHE A 48 -0.08 -20.00 -2.13
CA PHE A 48 -0.61 -20.24 -3.46
C PHE A 48 0.36 -19.75 -4.54
N HIS A 49 1.15 -20.68 -5.07
CA HIS A 49 2.08 -20.40 -6.18
C HIS A 49 1.37 -19.87 -7.44
N MET A 50 0.16 -20.38 -7.73
CA MET A 50 -0.68 -19.88 -8.82
C MET A 50 -1.78 -18.97 -8.26
N ASN A 51 -1.47 -17.68 -8.15
CA ASN A 51 -2.42 -16.68 -7.67
C ASN A 51 -3.18 -16.01 -8.82
N LYS A 52 -4.25 -15.26 -8.48
CA LYS A 52 -5.09 -14.57 -9.46
C LYS A 52 -4.30 -13.67 -10.42
N ALA A 53 -3.28 -12.98 -9.93
CA ALA A 53 -2.44 -12.12 -10.76
C ALA A 53 -1.65 -12.94 -11.78
N LYS A 54 -1.01 -14.03 -11.35
CA LYS A 54 -0.25 -14.94 -12.21
C LYS A 54 -1.15 -15.63 -13.25
N ALA A 55 -2.32 -16.12 -12.84
CA ALA A 55 -3.31 -16.71 -13.75
C ALA A 55 -3.78 -15.72 -14.83
N ARG A 56 -4.00 -14.45 -14.45
CA ARG A 56 -4.37 -13.40 -15.42
C ARG A 56 -3.28 -13.14 -16.45
N VAL A 57 -2.01 -13.20 -16.07
CA VAL A 57 -0.90 -13.04 -17.04
C VAL A 57 -0.99 -14.10 -18.13
N PHE A 58 -1.25 -15.36 -17.76
CA PHE A 58 -1.47 -16.46 -18.72
C PHE A 58 -2.71 -16.24 -19.59
N LEU A 59 -3.87 -15.98 -18.97
CA LEU A 59 -5.15 -15.83 -19.68
C LEU A 59 -5.17 -14.61 -20.62
N MET A 60 -4.43 -13.56 -20.29
CA MET A 60 -4.34 -12.36 -21.13
C MET A 60 -3.27 -12.49 -22.22
N GLY A 61 -2.61 -13.65 -22.35
CA GLY A 61 -1.53 -13.86 -23.33
C GLY A 61 -0.30 -12.98 -23.08
N LYS A 62 -0.15 -12.44 -21.86
CA LYS A 62 0.96 -11.56 -21.46
C LYS A 62 2.11 -12.34 -20.84
N THR A 63 2.18 -13.64 -21.10
CA THR A 63 3.36 -14.43 -20.74
C THR A 63 4.53 -13.86 -21.51
N SER A 64 5.54 -13.35 -20.80
CA SER A 64 6.79 -12.97 -21.43
C SER A 64 7.37 -14.21 -22.12
N THR A 65 7.25 -14.27 -23.44
CA THR A 65 7.95 -15.21 -24.32
C THR A 65 8.73 -14.40 -25.35
N PRO A 66 9.84 -14.95 -25.86
CA PRO A 66 9.87 -16.22 -26.59
C PRO A 66 9.89 -17.48 -25.72
#